data_AF-A0A292Z8Z8-F1
#
_entry.id   AF-A0A292Z8Z8-F1
#
_cell.length_a   1.000
_cell.length_b   1.000
_cell.length_c   1.000
_cell.angle_alpha   90.00
_cell.angle_beta   90.00
_cell.angle_gamma   90.00
#
_symmetry.space_group_name_H-M   'P 1'
#
loop_
_entity.id
_entity.type
_entity.pdbx_description
1 polymer ?
#
loop_
_entity_poly.entity_id
_entity_poly.type
_entity_poly.pdbx_seq_one_letter_code
_entity_poly.pdbx_strand_id
1 'polypeptide(L)'
;MFANYLIGLREGLEAALVVSILVAYLVKVDRRDRLPTVAAGVGAAVVVSIGFGTLLTYTSTTLLADFRSQEIFGGSMSVLAVVFVTWMVFWMRRTARGMRTELDGRLSSALDVGLFAVGLTAFLAVAREGLETALFFWSAVHAAGSTTDPVIGFTLGILTAVLLAWLLYRRSVSLNLAKFFTWTGAGLIVVAAGVLSYAVRDLQEGGVIGGGNSLAFDVSEHVSVGTWYGALLKGIFNFTAQTSWVQAVVWSLYLVVVMTFFFTGGRPNPRNRSIDRDRPPAENAGTGTSRVAARGSDDR
;
A
#
# COMPACT_ATOMS: atom_id res chain seq x y z
N MET A 1 9.13 12.98 7.51
CA MET A 1 9.12 11.78 8.38
C MET A 1 7.85 10.94 8.25
N PHE A 2 6.70 11.40 8.76
CA PHE A 2 5.50 10.56 8.90
C PHE A 2 4.87 10.09 7.58
N ALA A 3 4.72 10.98 6.59
CA ALA A 3 4.25 10.61 5.26
C ALA A 3 5.06 9.46 4.64
N ASN A 4 6.38 9.62 4.61
CA ASN A 4 7.31 8.63 4.08
C ASN A 4 7.32 7.32 4.88
N TYR A 5 7.11 7.41 6.20
CA TYR A 5 6.91 6.24 7.05
C TYR A 5 5.65 5.45 6.66
N LEU A 6 4.52 6.13 6.46
CA LEU A 6 3.28 5.46 6.03
C LEU A 6 3.42 4.81 4.65
N ILE A 7 4.12 5.48 3.73
CA ILE A 7 4.44 4.92 2.40
C ILE A 7 5.28 3.65 2.58
N GLY A 8 6.45 3.75 3.23
CA GLY A 8 7.34 2.61 3.43
C GLY A 8 6.70 1.45 4.19
N LEU A 9 5.87 1.74 5.19
CA LEU A 9 5.14 0.73 5.95
C LEU A 9 4.13 -0.02 5.08
N ARG A 10 3.39 0.71 4.23
CA ARG A 10 2.32 0.15 3.41
C ARG A 10 2.89 -0.68 2.26
N GLU A 11 3.79 -0.09 1.48
CA GLU A 11 4.43 -0.77 0.35
C GLU A 11 5.31 -1.94 0.82
N GLY A 12 6.05 -1.74 1.92
CA GLY A 12 6.84 -2.80 2.53
C GLY A 12 5.99 -3.98 3.00
N LEU A 13 4.79 -3.73 3.52
CA LEU A 13 3.90 -4.78 4.00
C LEU A 13 3.26 -5.53 2.83
N GLU A 14 2.94 -4.85 1.72
CA GLU A 14 2.49 -5.49 0.48
C GLU A 14 3.55 -6.42 -0.09
N ALA A 15 4.77 -5.92 -0.30
CA ALA A 15 5.88 -6.72 -0.78
C ALA A 15 6.16 -7.90 0.16
N ALA A 16 6.16 -7.67 1.47
CA ALA A 16 6.41 -8.73 2.45
C ALA A 16 5.28 -9.78 2.50
N LEU A 17 4.01 -9.39 2.31
CA LEU A 17 2.89 -10.33 2.20
C LEU A 17 3.05 -11.21 0.95
N VAL A 18 3.34 -10.63 -0.20
CA VAL A 18 3.56 -11.36 -1.45
C VAL A 18 4.71 -12.37 -1.29
N VAL A 19 5.85 -11.93 -0.75
CA VAL A 19 6.98 -12.81 -0.45
C VAL A 19 6.60 -13.90 0.54
N SER A 20 5.83 -13.59 1.59
CA SER A 20 5.40 -14.58 2.58
C SER A 20 4.48 -15.65 1.98
N ILE A 21 3.62 -15.30 1.02
CA ILE A 21 2.76 -16.26 0.31
C ILE A 21 3.61 -17.19 -0.55
N LEU A 22 4.59 -16.66 -1.28
CA LEU A 22 5.53 -17.45 -2.08
C LEU A 22 6.36 -18.41 -1.20
N VAL A 23 6.89 -17.91 -0.08
CA VAL A 23 7.64 -18.71 0.89
C VAL A 23 6.74 -19.79 1.50
N ALA A 24 5.53 -19.45 1.93
CA ALA A 24 4.58 -20.40 2.50
C ALA A 24 4.20 -21.50 1.50
N TYR A 25 4.04 -21.16 0.22
CA TYR A 25 3.81 -22.14 -0.84
C TYR A 25 4.99 -23.11 -1.00
N LEU A 26 6.22 -22.60 -1.11
CA LEU A 26 7.42 -23.43 -1.22
C LEU A 26 7.62 -24.34 -0.02
N VAL A 27 7.36 -23.84 1.19
CA VAL A 27 7.41 -24.63 2.42
C VAL A 27 6.32 -25.71 2.42
N LYS A 28 5.11 -25.41 1.94
CA LYS A 28 4.00 -26.38 1.88
C LYS A 28 4.24 -27.52 0.87
N VAL A 29 4.97 -27.25 -0.21
CA VAL A 29 5.34 -28.25 -1.22
C VAL A 29 6.71 -28.92 -0.90
N ASP A 30 7.24 -28.68 0.31
CA ASP A 30 8.53 -29.19 0.80
C ASP A 30 9.74 -28.85 -0.10
N ARG A 31 9.67 -27.72 -0.82
CA ARG A 31 10.71 -27.19 -1.70
C ARG A 31 11.51 -26.06 -1.05
N ARG A 32 12.01 -26.33 0.17
CA ARG A 32 12.82 -25.35 0.94
C ARG A 32 14.15 -25.02 0.28
N ASP A 33 14.64 -25.91 -0.58
CA ASP A 33 15.83 -25.74 -1.43
C ASP A 33 15.75 -24.50 -2.34
N ARG A 34 14.54 -24.01 -2.62
CA ARG A 34 14.31 -22.87 -3.53
C ARG A 34 14.16 -21.52 -2.82
N LEU A 35 14.17 -21.48 -1.50
CA LEU A 35 14.10 -20.24 -0.72
C LEU A 35 15.25 -19.26 -1.04
N PRO A 36 16.51 -19.70 -1.24
CA PRO A 36 17.58 -18.80 -1.67
C PRO A 36 17.30 -18.14 -3.03
N THR A 37 16.61 -18.84 -3.93
CA THR A 37 16.24 -18.31 -5.25
C THR A 37 15.17 -17.22 -5.15
N VAL A 38 14.23 -17.35 -4.21
CA VAL A 38 13.29 -16.27 -3.86
C VAL A 38 14.06 -15.07 -3.31
N ALA A 39 14.98 -15.28 -2.37
CA ALA A 39 15.79 -14.21 -1.80
C ALA A 39 16.64 -13.49 -2.87
N ALA A 40 17.22 -14.23 -3.82
CA ALA A 40 17.94 -13.67 -4.96
C ALA A 40 17.02 -12.82 -5.86
N GLY A 41 15.81 -13.31 -6.17
CA GLY A 41 14.82 -12.56 -6.94
C GLY A 41 14.37 -11.27 -6.24
N VAL A 42 14.12 -11.33 -4.93
CA VAL A 42 13.80 -10.16 -4.09
C VAL A 42 14.97 -9.17 -4.07
N GLY A 43 16.20 -9.65 -3.85
CA GLY A 43 17.41 -8.81 -3.86
C GLY A 43 17.61 -8.09 -5.20
N ALA A 44 17.44 -8.80 -6.31
CA ALA A 44 17.49 -8.21 -7.65
C ALA A 44 16.40 -7.15 -7.86
N ALA A 45 15.17 -7.40 -7.40
CA ALA A 45 14.08 -6.44 -7.49
C ALA A 45 14.35 -5.16 -6.67
N VAL A 46 14.93 -5.30 -5.48
CA VAL A 46 15.36 -4.16 -4.66
C VAL A 46 16.43 -3.33 -5.38
N VAL A 47 17.44 -3.98 -5.97
CA VAL A 47 18.48 -3.29 -6.75
C VAL A 47 17.88 -2.53 -7.93
N VAL A 48 16.96 -3.14 -8.68
CA VAL A 48 16.26 -2.47 -9.79
C VAL A 48 15.42 -1.29 -9.31
N SER A 49 14.76 -1.42 -8.16
CA SER A 49 13.93 -0.35 -7.59
C SER A 49 14.76 0.85 -7.14
N ILE A 50 15.89 0.59 -6.48
CA ILE A 50 16.87 1.63 -6.13
C ILE A 50 17.42 2.26 -7.41
N GLY A 51 17.80 1.45 -8.40
CA GLY A 51 18.27 1.91 -9.71
C GLY A 51 17.26 2.85 -10.39
N PHE A 52 15.98 2.49 -10.37
CA PHE A 52 14.91 3.34 -10.90
C PHE A 52 14.78 4.66 -10.14
N GLY A 53 14.79 4.65 -8.79
CA GLY A 53 14.79 5.88 -7.99
C GLY A 53 16.03 6.76 -8.24
N THR A 54 17.20 6.16 -8.42
CA THR A 54 18.42 6.89 -8.79
C THR A 54 18.32 7.48 -10.20
N LEU A 55 17.71 6.76 -11.14
CA LEU A 55 17.48 7.25 -12.50
C LEU A 55 16.54 8.46 -12.49
N LEU A 56 15.43 8.42 -11.75
CA LEU A 56 14.52 9.56 -11.59
C LEU A 56 15.23 10.78 -11.01
N THR A 57 16.06 10.58 -9.99
CA THR A 57 16.86 11.64 -9.37
C THR A 57 17.86 12.22 -10.36
N TYR A 58 18.63 11.36 -11.03
CA TYR A 58 19.63 11.76 -12.02
C TYR A 58 19.01 12.53 -13.19
N THR A 59 17.86 12.07 -13.71
CA THR A 59 17.12 12.77 -14.75
C THR A 59 16.77 14.18 -14.26
N SER A 60 16.15 14.29 -13.09
CA SER A 60 15.71 15.57 -12.54
C SER A 60 16.82 16.56 -12.20
N THR A 61 17.98 16.09 -11.70
CA THR A 61 19.04 16.99 -11.23
C THR A 61 20.13 17.26 -12.26
N THR A 62 20.33 16.34 -13.21
CA THR A 62 21.51 16.33 -14.07
C THR A 62 21.16 16.42 -15.55
N LEU A 63 20.08 15.77 -15.99
CA LEU A 63 19.69 15.79 -17.41
C LEU A 63 18.81 17.00 -17.77
N LEU A 64 18.02 17.50 -16.82
CA LEU A 64 17.23 18.71 -17.02
C LEU A 64 18.05 19.92 -16.58
N ALA A 65 18.68 20.60 -17.53
CA ALA A 65 19.56 21.75 -17.28
C ALA A 65 18.80 23.07 -17.02
N ASP A 66 17.49 23.10 -17.28
CA ASP A 66 16.65 24.28 -17.18
C ASP A 66 15.66 24.15 -16.02
N PHE A 67 15.60 25.18 -15.16
CA PHE A 67 14.75 25.21 -13.96
C PHE A 67 13.30 24.92 -14.30
N ARG A 68 12.78 25.53 -15.37
CA ARG A 68 11.40 25.30 -15.81
C ARG A 68 11.13 23.84 -16.13
N SER A 69 12.07 23.17 -16.80
CA SER A 69 11.91 21.77 -17.19
C SER A 69 11.95 20.87 -15.95
N GLN A 70 12.82 21.17 -14.99
CA GLN A 70 12.91 20.45 -13.72
C GLN A 70 11.59 20.54 -12.93
N GLU A 71 11.02 21.74 -12.82
CA GLU A 71 9.72 21.96 -12.16
C GLU A 71 8.58 21.21 -12.87
N ILE A 72 8.52 21.24 -14.21
CA ILE A 72 7.51 20.50 -14.96
C ILE A 72 7.65 18.97 -14.74
N PHE A 73 8.89 18.47 -14.70
CA PHE A 73 9.15 17.05 -14.45
C PHE A 73 8.77 16.65 -13.02
N GLY A 74 9.15 17.44 -12.02
CA GLY A 74 8.77 17.26 -10.60
C GLY A 74 7.26 17.25 -10.41
N GLY A 75 6.59 18.25 -10.96
CA GLY A 75 5.13 18.38 -10.91
C GLY A 75 4.41 17.23 -11.62
N SER A 76 4.81 16.88 -12.84
CA SER A 76 4.17 15.80 -13.60
C SER A 76 4.36 14.42 -12.95
N MET A 77 5.57 14.10 -12.49
CA MET A 77 5.82 12.86 -11.74
C MET A 77 5.05 12.81 -10.43
N SER A 78 4.85 13.95 -9.77
CA SER A 78 4.03 14.04 -8.55
C SER A 78 2.53 13.88 -8.82
N VAL A 79 2.01 14.40 -9.94
CA VAL A 79 0.63 14.11 -10.38
C VAL A 79 0.47 12.62 -10.66
N LEU A 80 1.42 12.00 -11.39
CA LEU A 80 1.40 10.56 -11.64
C LEU A 80 1.41 9.78 -10.32
N ALA A 81 2.28 10.14 -9.38
CA ALA A 81 2.32 9.54 -8.05
C ALA A 81 0.94 9.58 -7.38
N VAL A 82 0.27 10.74 -7.35
CA VAL A 82 -1.07 10.86 -6.74
C VAL A 82 -2.11 9.97 -7.42
N VAL A 83 -2.09 9.88 -8.75
CA VAL A 83 -3.00 8.99 -9.49
C VAL A 83 -2.77 7.53 -9.11
N PHE A 84 -1.51 7.09 -9.09
CA PHE A 84 -1.13 5.73 -8.71
C PHE A 84 -1.50 5.42 -7.24
N VAL A 85 -1.22 6.33 -6.29
CA VAL A 85 -1.61 6.16 -4.87
C VAL A 85 -3.12 6.03 -4.76
N THR A 86 -3.87 6.94 -5.40
CA THR A 86 -5.34 6.94 -5.33
C THR A 86 -5.89 5.63 -5.85
N TRP A 87 -5.42 5.20 -7.03
CA TRP A 87 -5.82 3.93 -7.63
C TRP A 87 -5.54 2.76 -6.68
N MET A 88 -4.33 2.70 -6.10
CA MET A 88 -3.91 1.56 -5.29
C MET A 88 -4.63 1.51 -3.94
N VAL A 89 -4.93 2.65 -3.33
CA VAL A 89 -5.73 2.75 -2.10
C VAL A 89 -7.13 2.14 -2.31
N PHE A 90 -7.78 2.41 -3.45
CA PHE A 90 -9.08 1.80 -3.76
C PHE A 90 -8.95 0.32 -4.18
N TRP A 91 -7.89 -0.02 -4.92
CA TRP A 91 -7.64 -1.39 -5.36
C TRP A 91 -7.40 -2.34 -4.18
N MET A 92 -6.49 -2.00 -3.27
CA MET A 92 -6.23 -2.79 -2.06
C MET A 92 -7.45 -2.93 -1.17
N ARG A 93 -8.26 -1.89 -1.02
CA ARG A 93 -9.48 -1.95 -0.20
C ARG A 93 -10.45 -3.03 -0.69
N ARG A 94 -10.48 -3.28 -2.00
CA ARG A 94 -11.24 -4.38 -2.62
C ARG A 94 -10.57 -5.73 -2.36
N THR A 95 -9.24 -5.81 -2.51
CA THR A 95 -8.46 -7.05 -2.35
C THR A 95 -8.34 -7.53 -0.89
N ALA A 96 -8.20 -6.62 0.08
CA ALA A 96 -8.07 -6.93 1.51
C ALA A 96 -9.31 -7.65 2.11
N ARG A 97 -10.45 -7.57 1.43
CA ARG A 97 -11.69 -8.28 1.80
C ARG A 97 -11.74 -9.72 1.27
N GLY A 98 -10.93 -10.07 0.27
CA GLY A 98 -10.92 -11.40 -0.38
C GLY A 98 -9.74 -12.31 -0.01
N MET A 99 -8.67 -11.77 0.59
CA MET A 99 -7.42 -12.51 0.86
C MET A 99 -7.58 -13.79 1.70
N ARG A 100 -8.60 -13.89 2.57
CA ARG A 100 -8.82 -15.10 3.38
C ARG A 100 -9.42 -16.27 2.60
N THR A 101 -10.03 -16.04 1.44
CA THR A 101 -10.76 -17.09 0.69
C THR A 101 -9.97 -17.61 -0.51
N GLU A 102 -8.99 -16.85 -1.01
CA GLU A 102 -8.25 -17.19 -2.23
C GLU A 102 -7.00 -18.05 -1.98
N LEU A 103 -6.51 -18.08 -0.73
CA LEU A 103 -5.37 -18.90 -0.31
C LEU A 103 -5.71 -20.39 -0.17
N ASP A 104 -6.98 -20.75 0.01
CA ASP A 104 -7.41 -22.15 0.09
C ASP A 104 -7.71 -22.79 -1.28
N GLY A 105 -7.95 -21.98 -2.33
CA GLY A 105 -8.49 -22.48 -3.61
C GLY A 105 -7.50 -22.70 -4.76
N ARG A 106 -6.34 -22.04 -4.78
CA ARG A 106 -5.46 -22.02 -5.97
C ARG A 106 -4.17 -22.86 -5.88
N LEU A 107 -4.05 -23.68 -4.84
CA LEU A 107 -2.80 -24.37 -4.54
C LEU A 107 -2.64 -25.77 -5.16
N SER A 108 -3.52 -26.17 -6.07
CA SER A 108 -3.54 -27.51 -6.65
C SER A 108 -2.93 -27.64 -8.06
N SER A 109 -2.35 -26.58 -8.64
CA SER A 109 -1.94 -26.62 -10.07
C SER A 109 -0.65 -25.84 -10.39
N ALA A 110 0.44 -26.05 -9.66
CA ALA A 110 1.74 -25.48 -10.04
C ALA A 110 2.91 -26.38 -9.61
N LEU A 111 2.90 -27.63 -10.06
CA LEU A 111 3.96 -28.60 -9.74
C LEU A 111 5.16 -28.61 -10.71
N ASP A 112 5.20 -27.74 -11.74
CA ASP A 112 6.27 -27.79 -12.76
C ASP A 112 7.13 -26.51 -12.88
N VAL A 113 7.15 -25.65 -11.86
CA VAL A 113 7.91 -24.39 -11.95
C VAL A 113 9.39 -24.65 -11.70
N GLY A 114 10.27 -24.47 -12.69
CA GLY A 114 11.74 -24.59 -12.53
C GLY A 114 12.33 -23.54 -11.57
N LEU A 115 13.56 -23.77 -11.09
CA LEU A 115 14.26 -22.87 -10.13
C LEU A 115 14.25 -21.40 -10.59
N PHE A 116 14.54 -21.18 -11.87
CA PHE A 116 14.54 -19.85 -12.49
C PHE A 116 13.16 -19.18 -12.45
N ALA A 117 12.09 -19.93 -12.71
CA ALA A 117 10.75 -19.37 -12.72
C ALA A 117 10.24 -18.99 -11.32
N VAL A 118 10.69 -19.67 -10.26
CA VAL A 118 10.43 -19.25 -8.87
C VAL A 118 11.11 -17.91 -8.56
N GLY A 119 12.41 -17.78 -8.91
CA GLY A 119 13.15 -16.54 -8.72
C GLY A 119 12.60 -15.39 -9.54
N LEU A 120 12.25 -15.64 -10.81
CA LEU A 120 11.64 -14.66 -11.70
C LEU A 120 10.26 -14.22 -11.20
N THR A 121 9.44 -15.13 -10.68
CA THR A 121 8.13 -14.78 -10.11
C THR A 121 8.28 -13.88 -8.89
N ALA A 122 9.21 -14.22 -7.97
CA ALA A 122 9.51 -13.38 -6.82
C ALA A 122 10.05 -12.01 -7.24
N PHE A 123 10.96 -11.99 -8.23
CA PHE A 123 11.49 -10.76 -8.81
C PHE A 123 10.38 -9.90 -9.40
N LEU A 124 9.56 -10.43 -10.32
CA LEU A 124 8.52 -9.65 -11.00
C LEU A 124 7.47 -9.13 -10.03
N ALA A 125 7.10 -9.95 -9.03
CA ALA A 125 6.12 -9.55 -8.03
C ALA A 125 6.66 -8.42 -7.15
N VAL A 126 7.90 -8.50 -6.67
CA VAL A 126 8.50 -7.44 -5.84
C VAL A 126 8.95 -6.23 -6.66
N ALA A 127 9.44 -6.42 -7.89
CA ALA A 127 9.92 -5.34 -8.74
C ALA A 127 8.78 -4.41 -9.13
N ARG A 128 7.58 -4.94 -9.41
CA ARG A 128 6.40 -4.12 -9.65
C ARG A 128 6.13 -3.19 -8.47
N GLU A 129 5.99 -3.76 -7.27
CA GLU A 129 5.73 -2.99 -6.05
C GLU A 129 6.87 -2.02 -5.75
N GLY A 130 8.12 -2.44 -5.97
CA GLY A 130 9.32 -1.65 -5.73
C GLY A 130 9.48 -0.46 -6.68
N LEU A 131 9.09 -0.59 -7.95
CA LEU A 131 9.08 0.52 -8.92
C LEU A 131 8.01 1.56 -8.56
N GLU A 132 6.81 1.10 -8.18
CA GLU A 132 5.74 1.98 -7.68
C GLU A 132 6.19 2.70 -6.40
N THR A 133 6.80 1.96 -5.46
CA THR A 133 7.37 2.50 -4.22
C THR A 133 8.43 3.56 -4.48
N ALA A 134 9.34 3.30 -5.41
CA ALA A 134 10.41 4.23 -5.76
C ALA A 134 9.86 5.53 -6.35
N LEU A 135 8.81 5.46 -7.19
CA LEU A 135 8.13 6.64 -7.74
C LEU A 135 7.44 7.46 -6.63
N PHE A 136 6.69 6.79 -5.74
CA PHE A 136 6.02 7.47 -4.62
C PHE A 136 7.00 8.12 -3.66
N PHE A 137 8.04 7.38 -3.29
CA PHE A 137 9.08 7.88 -2.39
C PHE A 137 9.79 9.08 -3.01
N TRP A 138 10.19 9.00 -4.29
CA TRP A 138 10.82 10.10 -5.00
C TRP A 138 9.95 11.36 -5.02
N SER A 139 8.66 11.23 -5.35
CA SER A 139 7.74 12.36 -5.36
C SER A 139 7.53 12.94 -3.95
N ALA A 140 7.42 12.09 -2.93
CA ALA A 140 7.27 12.54 -1.55
C ALA A 140 8.54 13.20 -0.97
N VAL A 141 9.73 12.80 -1.43
CA VAL A 141 11.01 13.44 -1.07
C VAL A 141 11.08 14.84 -1.68
N HIS A 142 10.78 14.97 -2.98
CA HIS A 142 10.75 16.28 -3.65
C HIS A 142 9.74 17.21 -3.00
N ALA A 143 8.55 16.70 -2.76
CA ALA A 143 7.50 17.49 -2.14
C ALA A 143 7.83 17.92 -0.70
N ALA A 144 8.69 17.19 0.02
CA ALA A 144 9.14 17.56 1.35
C ALA A 144 10.24 18.66 1.34
N GLY A 145 10.95 18.84 0.23
CA GLY A 145 12.07 19.78 0.10
C GLY A 145 13.29 19.44 0.96
N SER A 146 13.38 18.22 1.50
CA SER A 146 14.53 17.71 2.25
C SER A 146 14.76 16.23 1.95
N THR A 147 16.00 15.75 2.02
CA THR A 147 16.34 14.36 1.67
C THR A 147 16.47 13.45 2.90
N THR A 148 17.00 13.96 4.01
CA THR A 148 17.29 13.17 5.21
C THR A 148 16.02 12.68 5.91
N ASP A 149 15.04 13.58 6.10
CA ASP A 149 13.84 13.24 6.85
C ASP A 149 12.90 12.26 6.13
N PRO A 150 12.73 12.35 4.80
CA PRO A 150 12.00 11.32 4.08
C PRO A 150 12.64 9.93 4.16
N VAL A 151 13.97 9.85 3.98
CA VAL A 151 14.70 8.57 3.97
C VAL A 151 14.58 7.85 5.31
N ILE A 152 14.73 8.56 6.42
CA ILE A 152 14.59 7.97 7.76
C ILE A 152 13.17 7.46 7.98
N GLY A 153 12.15 8.27 7.66
CA GLY A 153 10.75 7.87 7.77
C GLY A 153 10.45 6.61 6.98
N PHE A 154 10.81 6.60 5.70
CA PHE A 154 10.62 5.47 4.80
C PHE A 154 11.31 4.19 5.30
N THR A 155 12.57 4.31 5.72
CA THR A 155 13.35 3.18 6.23
C THR A 155 12.72 2.59 7.49
N LEU A 156 12.27 3.43 8.43
CA LEU A 156 11.55 2.98 9.63
C LEU A 156 10.22 2.28 9.26
N GLY A 157 9.54 2.77 8.22
CA GLY A 157 8.32 2.15 7.68
C GLY A 157 8.59 0.74 7.17
N ILE A 158 9.61 0.59 6.30
CA ILE A 158 10.04 -0.71 5.76
C ILE A 158 10.47 -1.67 6.87
N LEU A 159 11.27 -1.21 7.84
CA LEU A 159 11.69 -2.03 8.98
C LEU A 159 10.49 -2.52 9.80
N THR A 160 9.52 -1.64 10.03
CA THR A 160 8.27 -2.01 10.71
C THR A 160 7.48 -3.02 9.89
N ALA A 161 7.38 -2.85 8.57
CA ALA A 161 6.70 -3.80 7.70
C ALA A 161 7.34 -5.20 7.71
N VAL A 162 8.67 -5.27 7.65
CA VAL A 162 9.42 -6.54 7.74
C VAL A 162 9.19 -7.20 9.10
N LEU A 163 9.23 -6.42 10.18
CA LEU A 163 8.93 -6.93 11.53
C LEU A 163 7.51 -7.49 11.63
N LEU A 164 6.52 -6.78 11.11
CA LEU A 164 5.12 -7.21 11.09
C LEU A 164 4.93 -8.47 10.25
N ALA A 165 5.55 -8.55 9.07
CA ALA A 165 5.49 -9.73 8.22
C ALA A 165 6.13 -10.96 8.89
N TRP A 166 7.26 -10.78 9.58
CA TRP A 166 7.90 -11.83 10.37
C TRP A 166 7.02 -12.31 11.53
N LEU A 167 6.38 -11.38 12.25
CA LEU A 167 5.43 -11.70 13.33
C LEU A 167 4.18 -12.44 12.83
N LEU A 168 3.67 -12.06 11.65
CA LEU A 168 2.54 -12.73 10.99
C LEU A 168 2.93 -14.14 10.53
N TYR A 169 4.13 -14.31 9.96
CA TYR A 169 4.66 -15.62 9.57
C TYR A 169 4.77 -16.56 10.78
N ARG A 170 5.22 -16.05 11.93
CA ARG A 170 5.33 -16.83 13.17
C ARG A 170 3.97 -17.13 13.83
N ARG A 171 2.84 -16.68 13.24
CA ARG A 171 1.48 -16.70 13.84
C ARG A 171 1.41 -16.04 15.23
N SER A 172 2.39 -15.22 15.60
CA SER A 172 2.44 -14.59 16.93
C SER A 172 1.49 -13.41 17.07
N VAL A 173 1.00 -12.84 15.96
CA VAL A 173 0.09 -11.69 15.95
C VAL A 173 -1.07 -11.96 14.99
N SER A 174 -2.30 -11.68 15.41
CA SER A 174 -3.47 -11.65 14.53
C SER A 174 -3.87 -10.20 14.24
N LEU A 175 -3.37 -9.65 13.12
CA LEU A 175 -3.77 -8.31 12.68
C LEU A 175 -5.04 -8.37 11.83
N ASN A 176 -5.97 -7.46 12.13
CA ASN A 176 -7.07 -7.19 11.21
C ASN A 176 -6.53 -6.32 10.06
N LEU A 177 -5.98 -6.96 9.03
CA LEU A 177 -5.43 -6.30 7.84
C LEU A 177 -6.41 -5.29 7.24
N ALA A 178 -7.72 -5.60 7.23
CA ALA A 178 -8.71 -4.66 6.72
C ALA A 178 -8.76 -3.36 7.54
N LYS A 179 -8.71 -3.42 8.87
CA LYS A 179 -8.64 -2.21 9.72
C LYS A 179 -7.31 -1.48 9.54
N PHE A 180 -6.20 -2.21 9.51
CA PHE A 180 -4.87 -1.63 9.31
C PHE A 180 -4.81 -0.84 8.00
N PHE A 181 -5.13 -1.46 6.87
CA PHE A 181 -5.15 -0.81 5.56
C PHE A 181 -6.19 0.31 5.45
N THR A 182 -7.28 0.28 6.23
CA THR A 182 -8.24 1.39 6.25
C THR A 182 -7.61 2.64 6.88
N TRP A 183 -6.93 2.50 8.01
CA TRP A 183 -6.31 3.63 8.70
C TRP A 183 -5.06 4.15 7.99
N THR A 184 -4.17 3.25 7.55
CA THR A 184 -2.99 3.64 6.77
C THR A 184 -3.39 4.20 5.41
N GLY A 185 -4.41 3.65 4.74
CA GLY A 185 -4.97 4.18 3.50
C GLY A 185 -5.60 5.56 3.65
N ALA A 186 -6.34 5.81 4.73
CA ALA A 186 -6.85 7.16 5.03
C ALA A 186 -5.70 8.16 5.24
N GLY A 187 -4.66 7.77 5.98
CA GLY A 187 -3.44 8.58 6.12
C GLY A 187 -2.75 8.87 4.79
N LEU A 188 -2.68 7.89 3.88
CA LEU A 188 -2.11 8.06 2.55
C LEU A 188 -2.91 9.02 1.67
N ILE A 189 -4.24 9.06 1.79
CA ILE A 189 -5.07 10.05 1.07
C ILE A 189 -4.71 11.47 1.51
N VAL A 190 -4.48 11.68 2.81
CA VAL A 190 -4.04 12.98 3.35
C VAL A 190 -2.68 13.38 2.77
N VAL A 191 -1.73 12.43 2.75
CA VAL A 191 -0.40 12.65 2.19
C VAL A 191 -0.48 12.94 0.69
N ALA A 192 -1.28 12.17 -0.06
CA ALA A 192 -1.47 12.36 -1.49
C ALA A 192 -2.09 13.72 -1.82
N ALA A 193 -2.99 14.23 -0.98
CA ALA A 193 -3.50 15.60 -1.11
C ALA A 193 -2.36 16.64 -1.04
N GLY A 194 -1.44 16.46 -0.08
CA GLY A 194 -0.25 17.31 0.08
C GLY A 194 0.70 17.24 -1.10
N VAL A 195 1.00 16.03 -1.59
CA VAL A 195 1.82 15.82 -2.81
C VAL A 195 1.14 16.44 -4.04
N LEU A 196 -0.19 16.36 -4.15
CA LEU A 196 -0.93 16.99 -5.24
C LEU A 196 -0.85 18.51 -5.20
N SER A 197 -0.98 19.11 -4.01
CA SER A 197 -0.81 20.55 -3.82
C SER A 197 0.59 21.01 -4.25
N TYR A 198 1.62 20.24 -3.90
CA TYR A 198 2.99 20.49 -4.32
C TYR A 198 3.17 20.31 -5.85
N ALA A 199 2.57 19.26 -6.43
CA ALA A 199 2.60 19.05 -7.88
C ALA A 199 2.01 20.25 -8.66
N VAL A 200 0.93 20.84 -8.14
CA VAL A 200 0.36 22.08 -8.71
C VAL A 200 1.32 23.24 -8.57
N ARG A 201 2.03 23.36 -7.45
CA ARG A 201 3.04 24.40 -7.24
C ARG A 201 4.18 24.29 -8.25
N ASP A 202 4.79 23.13 -8.41
CA ASP A 202 5.86 22.92 -9.38
C ASP A 202 5.38 23.21 -10.81
N LEU A 203 4.14 22.82 -11.15
CA LEU A 203 3.55 23.17 -12.45
C LEU A 203 3.27 24.67 -12.60
N GLN A 204 3.03 25.39 -11.50
CA GLN A 204 2.91 26.86 -11.51
C GLN A 204 4.27 27.53 -11.70
N GLU A 205 5.31 27.06 -11.00
CA GLU A 205 6.68 27.56 -11.10
C GLU A 205 7.29 27.26 -12.48
N GLY A 206 6.96 26.09 -13.06
CA GLY A 206 7.27 25.73 -14.44
C GLY A 206 6.45 26.47 -15.51
N GLY A 207 5.54 27.38 -15.11
CA GLY A 207 4.73 28.20 -16.02
C GLY A 207 3.73 27.42 -16.87
N VAL A 208 3.31 26.22 -16.43
CA VAL A 208 2.26 25.41 -17.07
C VAL A 208 0.87 25.82 -16.56
N ILE A 209 0.77 26.13 -15.26
CA ILE A 209 -0.48 26.53 -14.61
C ILE A 209 -0.33 27.97 -14.08
N GLY A 210 -1.33 28.82 -14.28
CA GLY A 210 -1.34 30.19 -13.75
C GLY A 210 -1.67 30.27 -12.26
N GLY A 211 -1.55 31.47 -11.67
CA GLY A 211 -2.06 31.76 -10.32
C GLY A 211 -1.10 31.50 -9.16
N GLY A 212 0.18 31.23 -9.41
CA GLY A 212 1.21 31.06 -8.35
C GLY A 212 1.35 32.29 -7.44
N ASN A 213 1.16 33.51 -7.98
CA ASN A 213 1.27 34.76 -7.25
C ASN A 213 -0.01 35.16 -6.47
N SER A 214 -1.10 34.41 -6.63
CA SER A 214 -2.36 34.66 -5.92
C SER A 214 -2.42 33.78 -4.67
N LEU A 215 -1.84 34.29 -3.58
CA LEU A 215 -1.77 33.60 -2.30
C LEU A 215 -3.16 33.56 -1.64
N ALA A 216 -3.58 32.37 -1.22
CA ALA A 216 -4.76 32.20 -0.39
C ALA A 216 -4.47 32.53 1.07
N PHE A 217 -3.29 32.11 1.53
CA PHE A 217 -2.77 32.42 2.84
C PHE A 217 -1.24 32.41 2.82
N ASP A 218 -0.65 33.36 3.54
CA ASP A 218 0.76 33.37 3.91
C ASP A 218 0.83 33.34 5.44
N VAL A 219 1.15 32.17 5.99
CA VAL A 219 1.24 31.97 7.45
C VAL A 219 2.69 31.82 7.89
N SER A 220 3.65 32.25 7.05
CA SER A 220 5.09 32.09 7.27
C SER A 220 5.58 32.75 8.55
N GLU A 221 4.91 33.80 9.01
CA GLU A 221 5.23 34.51 10.26
C GLU A 221 4.80 33.73 11.53
N HIS A 222 3.75 32.91 11.46
CA HIS A 222 3.19 32.22 12.63
C HIS A 222 3.46 30.71 12.65
N VAL A 223 3.69 30.10 11.48
CA VAL A 223 4.04 28.68 11.34
C VAL A 223 5.48 28.59 10.86
N SER A 224 6.42 28.78 11.78
CA SER A 224 7.83 28.49 11.50
C SER A 224 8.05 26.97 11.49
N VAL A 225 8.81 26.50 10.50
CA VAL A 225 9.17 25.07 10.31
C VAL A 225 9.95 24.51 11.50
N GLY A 226 10.39 25.37 12.43
CA GLY A 226 11.07 24.99 13.67
C GLY A 226 10.15 24.58 14.84
N THR A 227 8.83 24.76 14.72
CA THR A 227 7.88 24.32 15.76
C THR A 227 7.47 22.86 15.58
N TRP A 228 7.27 22.13 16.69
CA TRP A 228 6.90 20.71 16.63
C TRP A 228 5.58 20.47 15.87
N TYR A 229 4.62 21.40 15.98
CA TYR A 229 3.35 21.32 15.26
C TYR A 229 3.48 21.75 13.79
N GLY A 230 4.34 22.73 13.46
CA GLY A 230 4.67 23.07 12.07
C GLY A 230 5.37 21.92 11.33
N ALA A 231 6.27 21.21 12.03
CA ALA A 231 6.91 20.00 11.51
C ALA A 231 5.93 18.84 11.33
N LEU A 232 4.93 18.69 12.20
CA LEU A 232 3.84 17.73 12.02
C LEU A 232 2.92 18.11 10.87
N LEU A 233 2.54 19.38 10.74
CA LEU A 233 1.68 19.87 9.67
C LEU A 233 2.38 19.72 8.31
N LYS A 234 3.65 20.12 8.22
CA LYS A 234 4.49 19.89 7.04
C LYS A 234 4.72 18.39 6.80
N GLY A 235 4.91 17.58 7.84
CA GLY A 235 5.18 16.16 7.72
C GLY A 235 4.00 15.25 7.39
N ILE A 236 2.76 15.65 7.75
CA ILE A 236 1.52 14.88 7.56
C ILE A 236 0.74 15.40 6.35
N PHE A 237 0.63 16.72 6.20
CA PHE A 237 -0.22 17.35 5.18
C PHE A 237 0.58 17.94 4.03
N ASN A 238 1.92 17.87 4.09
CA ASN A 238 2.82 18.62 3.22
C ASN A 238 2.48 20.12 3.15
N PHE A 239 2.08 20.67 4.29
CA PHE A 239 1.66 22.05 4.42
C PHE A 239 2.82 23.01 4.11
N THR A 240 2.58 23.92 3.19
CA THR A 240 3.52 24.99 2.83
C THR A 240 2.96 26.34 3.30
N ALA A 241 3.80 27.13 3.97
CA ALA A 241 3.38 28.38 4.63
C ALA A 241 2.83 29.42 3.64
N GLN A 242 3.30 29.38 2.39
CA GLN A 242 2.75 30.12 1.26
C GLN A 242 2.00 29.14 0.35
N THR A 243 0.67 29.25 0.32
CA THR A 243 -0.20 28.40 -0.52
C THR A 243 -1.07 29.28 -1.42
N SER A 244 -1.08 28.99 -2.72
CA SER A 244 -1.95 29.70 -3.67
C SER A 244 -3.41 29.21 -3.58
N TRP A 245 -4.36 30.03 -4.06
CA TRP A 245 -5.77 29.60 -4.12
C TRP A 245 -5.98 28.30 -4.88
N VAL A 246 -5.25 28.13 -6.00
CA VAL A 246 -5.32 26.90 -6.81
C VAL A 246 -4.86 25.69 -6.00
N GLN A 247 -3.74 25.82 -5.29
CA GLN A 247 -3.21 24.77 -4.42
C GLN A 247 -4.20 24.40 -3.30
N ALA A 248 -4.75 25.39 -2.58
CA ALA A 248 -5.69 25.17 -1.49
C ALA A 248 -6.99 24.49 -1.95
N VAL A 249 -7.52 24.92 -3.11
CA VAL A 249 -8.75 24.33 -3.69
C VAL A 249 -8.49 22.91 -4.15
N VAL A 250 -7.40 22.64 -4.86
CA VAL A 250 -7.07 21.29 -5.35
C VAL A 250 -6.84 20.34 -4.18
N TRP A 251 -6.10 20.77 -3.15
CA TRP A 251 -5.87 20.00 -1.93
C TRP A 251 -7.20 19.65 -1.24
N SER A 252 -8.05 20.64 -1.02
CA SER A 252 -9.33 20.46 -0.30
C SER A 252 -10.29 19.57 -1.09
N LEU A 253 -10.40 19.81 -2.40
CA LEU A 253 -11.29 19.06 -3.27
C LEU A 253 -10.86 17.60 -3.38
N TYR A 254 -9.57 17.34 -3.61
CA TYR A 254 -9.03 15.98 -3.63
C TYR A 254 -9.27 15.28 -2.30
N LEU A 255 -8.91 15.92 -1.18
CA LEU A 255 -9.06 15.34 0.15
C LEU A 255 -10.51 14.98 0.44
N VAL A 256 -11.44 15.93 0.28
CA VAL A 256 -12.86 15.72 0.61
C VAL A 256 -13.47 14.65 -0.29
N VAL A 257 -13.25 14.73 -1.60
CA VAL A 257 -13.84 13.80 -2.57
C VAL A 257 -13.30 12.38 -2.34
N VAL A 258 -11.97 12.22 -2.35
CA VAL A 258 -11.34 10.90 -2.25
C VAL A 258 -11.60 10.27 -0.89
N MET A 259 -11.51 11.04 0.20
CA MET A 259 -11.82 10.54 1.54
C MET A 259 -13.29 10.12 1.69
N THR A 260 -14.21 10.89 1.10
CA THR A 260 -15.65 10.54 1.11
C THR A 260 -15.88 9.22 0.39
N PHE A 261 -15.36 9.05 -0.83
CA PHE A 261 -15.46 7.78 -1.55
C PHE A 261 -14.76 6.64 -0.80
N PHE A 262 -13.61 6.92 -0.19
CA PHE A 262 -12.85 5.96 0.59
C PHE A 262 -13.58 5.48 1.85
N PHE A 263 -14.47 6.25 2.48
CA PHE A 263 -15.30 5.71 3.57
C PHE A 263 -16.64 5.16 3.09
N THR A 264 -17.31 5.83 2.15
CA THR A 264 -18.68 5.49 1.70
C THR A 264 -18.77 4.26 0.80
N GLY A 265 -17.75 3.97 -0.01
CA GLY A 265 -17.72 2.81 -0.92
C GLY A 265 -17.69 1.42 -0.25
N GLY A 266 -17.83 1.36 1.08
CA GLY A 266 -17.71 0.15 1.88
C GLY A 266 -19.03 -0.46 2.38
N ARG A 267 -20.19 0.15 2.10
CA ARG A 267 -21.49 -0.32 2.61
C ARG A 267 -21.82 -1.72 2.05
N PRO A 268 -22.03 -2.74 2.90
CA PRO A 268 -22.46 -4.06 2.44
C PRO A 268 -23.79 -3.96 1.71
N ASN A 269 -23.88 -4.59 0.53
CA ASN A 269 -25.14 -4.72 -0.19
C ASN A 269 -26.15 -5.47 0.72
N PRO A 270 -27.29 -4.87 1.11
CA PRO A 270 -28.26 -5.48 2.02
C PRO A 270 -28.88 -6.79 1.48
N ARG A 271 -28.74 -7.05 0.18
CA ARG A 271 -29.37 -8.19 -0.51
C ARG A 271 -28.88 -9.57 -0.06
N ASN A 272 -27.79 -9.70 0.70
CA ASN A 272 -27.32 -11.00 1.16
C ASN A 272 -27.90 -11.44 2.53
N ARG A 273 -28.75 -10.62 3.17
CA ARG A 273 -29.42 -10.98 4.44
C ARG A 273 -30.75 -11.72 4.25
N SER A 274 -31.33 -11.71 3.06
CA SER A 274 -32.61 -12.39 2.82
C SER A 274 -32.45 -13.89 2.61
N ILE A 275 -31.32 -14.36 2.08
CA ILE A 275 -31.11 -15.79 1.77
C ILE A 275 -30.96 -16.66 3.02
N ASP A 276 -30.50 -16.09 4.13
CA ASP A 276 -30.27 -16.83 5.39
C ASP A 276 -31.54 -16.91 6.28
N ARG A 277 -32.57 -16.12 5.99
CA ARG A 277 -33.85 -16.18 6.73
C ARG A 277 -34.82 -17.24 6.22
N ASP A 278 -34.65 -17.70 4.98
CA ASP A 278 -35.56 -18.67 4.35
C ASP A 278 -35.05 -20.13 4.45
N ARG A 279 -34.00 -20.40 5.22
CA ARG A 279 -33.59 -21.78 5.53
C ARG A 279 -34.48 -22.34 6.64
N PRO A 280 -35.30 -23.38 6.39
CA PRO A 280 -36.07 -24.02 7.44
C PRO A 280 -35.11 -24.64 8.49
N PRO A 281 -35.49 -24.68 9.78
CA PRO A 281 -34.65 -25.24 10.83
C PRO A 281 -34.35 -26.71 10.53
N ALA A 282 -33.08 -27.09 10.62
CA ALA A 282 -32.66 -28.48 10.49
C ALA A 282 -33.37 -29.32 11.55
N GLU A 283 -34.25 -30.20 11.09
CA GLU A 283 -34.96 -31.17 11.91
C GLU A 283 -33.95 -32.14 12.54
N ASN A 284 -33.98 -32.25 13.87
CA ASN A 284 -33.12 -33.10 14.68
C ASN A 284 -33.28 -34.59 14.30
N ALA A 285 -32.43 -35.10 13.42
CA ALA A 285 -32.28 -36.54 13.22
C ALA A 285 -31.33 -37.11 14.29
N GLY A 286 -31.89 -37.38 15.48
CA GLY A 286 -31.16 -38.00 16.58
C GLY A 286 -32.11 -38.71 17.55
N THR A 287 -32.53 -39.93 17.22
CA THR A 287 -32.86 -41.04 18.15
C THR A 287 -33.31 -42.27 17.35
N GLY A 288 -32.36 -43.08 16.91
CA GLY A 288 -32.59 -44.41 16.33
C GLY A 288 -31.90 -45.46 17.18
N THR A 289 -32.68 -46.05 18.08
CA THR A 289 -32.29 -46.96 19.16
C THR A 289 -31.59 -48.23 18.65
N SER A 290 -30.53 -48.60 19.36
CA SER A 290 -29.83 -49.89 19.31
C SER A 290 -30.79 -51.09 19.37
N ARG A 291 -30.70 -52.00 18.40
CA ARG A 291 -31.13 -53.41 18.53
C ARG A 291 -30.07 -54.32 17.89
N VAL A 292 -29.03 -54.62 18.67
CA VAL A 292 -28.25 -55.85 18.50
C VAL A 292 -28.76 -56.81 19.58
N ALA A 293 -29.69 -57.70 19.19
CA ALA A 293 -30.10 -58.82 20.02
C ALA A 293 -29.41 -60.08 19.47
N ALA A 294 -28.30 -60.43 20.10
CA ALA A 294 -27.74 -61.78 20.03
C ALA A 294 -28.33 -62.59 21.20
N ARG A 295 -29.07 -63.65 20.90
CA ARG A 295 -29.25 -64.80 21.80
C ARG A 295 -29.68 -66.01 20.99
N GLY A 296 -28.71 -66.88 20.71
CA GLY A 296 -28.98 -68.27 20.39
C GLY A 296 -28.96 -69.10 21.67
N SER A 297 -29.95 -69.98 21.81
CA SER A 297 -29.94 -71.27 22.53
C SER A 297 -31.39 -71.63 22.88
N ASP A 298 -32.02 -72.51 22.11
CA ASP A 298 -32.53 -73.79 22.64
C ASP A 298 -33.34 -74.61 21.62
N ASP A 299 -33.05 -75.91 21.68
CA ASP A 299 -33.91 -77.08 21.47
C ASP A 299 -34.34 -77.58 20.06
N ARG A 300 -33.78 -78.78 19.80
CA ARG A 300 -34.35 -80.01 19.20
C ARG A 300 -34.45 -80.16 17.69
#